data_AF-A0AA36I593-F1
#
_entry.id   AF-A0AA36I593-F1
#
_cell.length_a   1.000
_cell.length_b   1.000
_cell.length_c   1.000
_cell.angle_alpha   90.00
_cell.angle_beta   90.00
_cell.angle_gamma   90.00
#
_symmetry.space_group_name_H-M   'P 1'
#
loop_
_entity.id
_entity.type
_entity.pdbx_description
1 polymer ?
#
loop_
_entity_poly.entity_id
_entity_poly.type
_entity_poly.pdbx_seq_one_letter_code
_entity_poly.pdbx_strand_id
1 'polypeptide(L)'
;GKVLELNFKHSLLKELGRHSAFQASAGDDALALDLSRLLQDLAELEAAEPDDPKWADACERCQELLQALNADVETSEEVPALGKAAEEEAVTERAEISPAKASDIVLSCGRCVRIVRPDRARRAMITFVDEDAQTVDVLYPKPKGCEKQEDEEEGVAVKLVQALQDFEQSGPILSEDSLYKAASAAKEQGNQLFKLKDFEAAAEFYSAGIAGFAQRPIAQGEQVLMKNQDTEKVKGGLTRSTVLSMDAEGSCEMMNGQEAPASELLPVCQELLPLHTSLYMNRARCRQNLGQHKEAAQDLTAVLGLWEAADKRLLQADPEMKEAQEKGLYTAEYLRARSRLARGLSKAAAQDVKEALVRSPPAATVKQLKQLKVEVTAAQEKQRQVNGPLAKELAKLVISLRGGPQIS
;
A
#
# COMPACT_ATOMS: atom_id res chain seq x y z
N GLY A 1 24.24 32.20 -26.48
CA GLY A 1 24.67 30.99 -25.78
C GLY A 1 25.95 31.28 -25.06
N LYS A 2 25.88 31.52 -23.74
CA LYS A 2 27.07 31.51 -22.89
C LYS A 2 27.36 30.04 -22.57
N VAL A 3 28.59 29.61 -22.82
CA VAL A 3 29.06 28.27 -22.52
C VAL A 3 29.29 28.22 -21.02
N LEU A 4 28.38 27.57 -20.30
CA LEU A 4 28.55 27.19 -18.90
C LEU A 4 29.96 26.59 -18.72
N GLU A 5 30.75 27.05 -17.75
CA GLU A 5 31.98 26.34 -17.38
C GLU A 5 31.59 24.98 -16.76
N LEU A 6 31.52 23.99 -17.64
CA LEU A 6 30.79 22.72 -17.53
C LEU A 6 31.48 21.64 -16.69
N ASN A 7 32.62 21.91 -16.06
CA ASN A 7 33.44 20.82 -15.52
C ASN A 7 32.76 20.06 -14.37
N PHE A 8 32.05 20.75 -13.45
CA PHE A 8 31.28 20.09 -12.39
C PHE A 8 29.90 19.60 -12.89
N LYS A 9 29.29 20.31 -13.85
CA LYS A 9 27.96 20.00 -14.38
C LYS A 9 27.96 18.78 -15.31
N HIS A 10 29.06 18.49 -16.02
CA HIS A 10 29.15 17.35 -16.94
C HIS A 10 29.15 15.99 -16.21
N SER A 11 29.85 15.86 -15.09
CA SER A 11 29.83 14.64 -14.27
C SER A 11 28.45 14.40 -13.66
N LEU A 12 27.82 15.44 -13.12
CA LEU A 12 26.47 15.36 -12.57
C LEU A 12 25.43 14.97 -13.65
N LEU A 13 25.47 15.61 -14.81
CA LEU A 13 24.61 15.26 -15.96
C LEU A 13 24.83 13.83 -16.45
N LYS A 14 26.09 13.37 -16.47
CA LYS A 14 26.44 12.00 -16.86
C LYS A 14 25.87 10.97 -15.87
N GLU A 15 25.99 11.21 -14.57
CA GLU A 15 25.40 10.32 -13.56
C GLU A 15 23.87 10.41 -13.54
N LEU A 16 23.28 11.59 -13.77
CA LEU A 16 21.82 11.76 -13.92
C LEU A 16 21.28 10.96 -15.11
N GLY A 17 21.97 11.01 -16.26
CA GLY A 17 21.58 10.23 -17.44
C GLY A 17 21.69 8.72 -17.26
N ARG A 18 22.62 8.26 -16.41
CA ARG A 18 22.68 6.85 -15.98
C ARG A 18 21.50 6.52 -15.07
N HIS A 19 21.21 7.39 -14.11
CA HIS A 19 20.12 7.20 -13.14
C HIS A 19 18.76 7.07 -13.83
N SER A 20 18.45 7.97 -14.79
CA SER A 20 17.18 7.92 -15.54
C SER A 20 17.04 6.65 -16.36
N ALA A 21 18.13 6.14 -16.94
CA ALA A 21 18.13 4.87 -17.67
C ALA A 21 17.84 3.66 -16.75
N PHE A 22 18.22 3.74 -15.47
CA PHE A 22 17.96 2.69 -14.48
C PHE A 22 16.58 2.78 -13.82
N GLN A 23 15.99 3.98 -13.73
CA GLN A 23 14.72 4.21 -13.02
C GLN A 23 13.47 4.28 -13.90
N ALA A 24 13.59 4.35 -15.23
CA ALA A 24 12.45 4.36 -16.15
C ALA A 24 11.49 3.16 -15.97
N SER A 25 11.91 2.09 -15.29
CA SER A 25 11.07 0.93 -14.95
C SER A 25 10.25 1.08 -13.66
N ALA A 26 10.54 2.08 -12.81
CA ALA A 26 10.02 2.18 -11.44
C ALA A 26 9.03 3.34 -11.22
N GLY A 27 8.72 4.14 -12.25
CA GLY A 27 7.76 5.25 -12.14
C GLY A 27 8.21 6.43 -11.29
N ASP A 28 9.51 6.51 -10.95
CA ASP A 28 10.07 7.50 -10.04
C ASP A 28 10.59 8.76 -10.79
N ASP A 29 9.80 9.24 -11.75
CA ASP A 29 10.16 10.37 -12.61
C ASP A 29 10.28 11.70 -11.84
N ALA A 30 9.70 11.77 -10.64
CA ALA A 30 9.67 12.97 -9.81
C ALA A 30 11.09 13.43 -9.40
N LEU A 31 11.95 12.52 -8.92
CA LEU A 31 13.30 12.88 -8.49
C LEU A 31 14.17 13.35 -9.67
N ALA A 32 14.06 12.67 -10.82
CA ALA A 32 14.77 13.08 -12.02
C ALA A 32 14.29 14.45 -12.53
N LEU A 33 12.99 14.72 -12.44
CA LEU A 33 12.41 16.02 -12.78
C LEU A 33 12.89 17.12 -11.83
N ASP A 34 12.94 16.87 -10.52
CA ASP A 34 13.39 17.85 -9.55
C ASP A 34 14.90 18.12 -9.64
N LEU A 35 15.71 17.10 -9.93
CA LEU A 35 17.13 17.28 -10.26
C LEU A 35 17.32 18.12 -11.53
N SER A 36 16.47 17.89 -12.55
CA SER A 36 16.52 18.67 -13.79
C SER A 36 16.12 20.13 -13.57
N ARG A 37 15.11 20.38 -12.73
CA ARG A 37 14.69 21.73 -12.32
C ARG A 37 15.79 22.44 -11.54
N LEU A 38 16.42 21.77 -10.58
CA LEU A 38 17.56 22.33 -9.86
C LEU A 38 18.69 22.73 -10.81
N LEU A 39 19.01 21.90 -11.81
CA LEU A 39 20.04 22.23 -12.81
C LEU A 39 19.67 23.45 -13.66
N GLN A 40 18.38 23.64 -13.96
CA GLN A 40 17.87 24.83 -14.62
C GLN A 40 18.01 26.06 -13.73
N ASP A 41 17.57 25.99 -12.47
CA ASP A 41 17.68 27.09 -11.50
C ASP A 41 19.15 27.54 -11.36
N LEU A 42 20.08 26.58 -11.26
CA LEU A 42 21.52 26.84 -11.18
C LEU A 42 22.16 27.35 -12.48
N ALA A 43 21.49 27.22 -13.62
CA ALA A 43 21.92 27.86 -14.87
C ALA A 43 21.48 29.33 -14.90
N GLU A 44 20.31 29.64 -14.35
CA GLU A 44 19.80 31.01 -14.24
C GLU A 44 20.62 31.84 -13.24
N LEU A 45 21.13 31.21 -12.18
CA LEU A 45 21.95 31.87 -11.15
C LEU A 45 23.39 32.21 -11.56
N GLU A 46 23.89 31.67 -12.67
CA GLU A 46 25.25 31.95 -13.14
C GLU A 46 25.48 33.44 -13.45
N ALA A 47 24.42 34.18 -13.77
CA ALA A 47 24.48 35.62 -14.01
C ALA A 47 24.13 36.46 -12.78
N ALA A 48 23.71 35.84 -11.68
CA ALA A 48 23.30 36.52 -10.45
C ALA A 48 24.52 36.92 -9.62
N GLU A 49 24.37 37.97 -8.81
CA GLU A 49 25.40 38.36 -7.85
C GLU A 49 25.53 37.27 -6.75
N PRO A 50 26.72 37.08 -6.16
CA PRO A 50 26.93 36.07 -5.11
C PRO A 50 26.01 36.22 -3.90
N ASP A 51 25.52 37.44 -3.64
CA ASP A 51 24.62 37.75 -2.53
C ASP A 51 23.12 37.63 -2.91
N ASP A 52 22.80 37.12 -4.11
CA ASP A 52 21.41 36.88 -4.51
C ASP A 52 20.78 35.79 -3.60
N PRO A 53 19.65 36.07 -2.93
CA PRO A 53 19.01 35.12 -2.01
C PRO A 53 18.68 33.77 -2.66
N LYS A 54 18.50 33.73 -3.98
CA LYS A 54 18.23 32.48 -4.70
C LYS A 54 19.36 31.46 -4.63
N TRP A 55 20.61 31.88 -4.35
CA TRP A 55 21.70 30.93 -4.08
C TRP A 55 21.46 30.12 -2.81
N ALA A 56 20.86 30.73 -1.78
CA ALA A 56 20.51 30.04 -0.54
C ALA A 56 19.40 29.01 -0.79
N ASP A 57 18.34 29.40 -1.52
CA ASP A 57 17.23 28.52 -1.89
C ASP A 57 17.71 27.31 -2.72
N ALA A 58 18.58 27.55 -3.71
CA ALA A 58 19.16 26.48 -4.51
C ALA A 58 20.05 25.53 -3.67
N CYS A 59 20.78 26.07 -2.68
CA CYS A 59 21.56 25.27 -1.75
C CYS A 59 20.66 24.40 -0.86
N GLU A 60 19.56 24.94 -0.34
CA GLU A 60 18.59 24.21 0.47
C GLU A 60 17.96 23.08 -0.37
N ARG A 61 17.50 23.39 -1.58
CA ARG A 61 16.95 22.39 -2.52
C ARG A 61 17.96 21.30 -2.89
N CYS A 62 19.24 21.64 -3.09
CA CYS A 62 20.29 20.65 -3.29
C CYS A 62 20.43 19.72 -2.06
N GLN A 63 20.31 20.26 -0.86
CA GLN A 63 20.38 19.47 0.37
C GLN A 63 19.18 18.57 0.55
N GLU A 64 17.98 19.05 0.24
CA GLU A 64 16.77 18.24 0.21
C GLU A 64 16.89 17.08 -0.79
N LEU A 65 17.39 17.33 -2.01
CA LEU A 65 17.60 16.29 -3.02
C LEU A 65 18.70 15.31 -2.61
N LEU A 66 19.79 15.78 -2.00
CA LEU A 66 20.82 14.92 -1.44
C LEU A 66 20.27 14.07 -0.30
N GLN A 67 19.41 14.64 0.55
CA GLN A 67 18.71 13.89 1.58
C GLN A 67 17.74 12.90 0.95
N ALA A 68 16.99 13.24 -0.08
CA ALA A 68 16.05 12.34 -0.76
C ALA A 68 16.75 11.16 -1.46
N LEU A 69 17.93 11.37 -2.05
CA LEU A 69 18.75 10.30 -2.65
C LEU A 69 19.33 9.34 -1.62
N ASN A 70 19.65 9.85 -0.42
CA ASN A 70 20.24 9.10 0.67
C ASN A 70 19.22 8.51 1.63
N ALA A 71 18.07 9.17 1.79
CA ALA A 71 16.92 8.65 2.50
C ALA A 71 16.30 7.58 1.61
N ASP A 72 15.87 6.48 2.24
CA ASP A 72 14.71 5.85 1.63
C ASP A 72 13.62 6.83 2.02
N VAL A 73 12.99 7.49 1.05
CA VAL A 73 11.88 8.40 1.36
C VAL A 73 10.83 7.51 2.02
N GLU A 74 10.84 7.46 3.35
CA GLU A 74 9.78 6.90 4.17
C GLU A 74 8.61 7.87 4.00
N THR A 75 7.91 7.69 2.88
CA THR A 75 6.71 8.43 2.57
C THR A 75 5.72 8.10 3.69
N SER A 76 5.17 9.13 4.35
CA SER A 76 4.06 9.02 5.30
C SER A 76 2.82 8.31 4.73
N GLU A 77 2.83 8.03 3.43
CA GLU A 77 1.83 7.29 2.66
C GLU A 77 1.61 5.84 3.10
N GLU A 78 2.41 5.29 4.01
CA GLU A 78 2.21 3.92 4.51
C GLU A 78 1.19 3.80 5.64
N VAL A 79 0.65 4.93 6.11
CA VAL A 79 -0.44 4.90 7.09
C VAL A 79 -1.76 4.61 6.37
N PRO A 80 -2.46 3.50 6.71
CA PRO A 80 -3.75 3.20 6.10
C PRO A 80 -4.75 4.33 6.31
N ALA A 81 -5.67 4.52 5.38
CA ALA A 81 -6.94 5.18 5.71
C ALA A 81 -7.61 4.39 6.84
N LEU A 82 -8.07 5.09 7.88
CA LEU A 82 -8.69 4.49 9.06
C LEU A 82 -10.19 4.81 9.04
N GLY A 83 -10.97 4.00 9.77
CA GLY A 83 -12.41 4.19 9.94
C GLY A 83 -13.17 4.27 8.62
N LYS A 84 -14.10 5.23 8.52
CA LYS A 84 -15.01 5.41 7.37
C LYS A 84 -14.33 5.94 6.12
N ALA A 85 -13.19 6.63 6.27
CA ALA A 85 -12.42 7.08 5.10
C ALA A 85 -11.94 5.89 4.24
N ALA A 86 -11.71 4.72 4.85
CA ALA A 86 -11.40 3.49 4.11
C ALA A 86 -12.62 2.91 3.36
N GLU A 87 -13.84 3.29 3.73
CA GLU A 87 -15.07 2.80 3.09
C GLU A 87 -15.44 3.59 1.84
N GLU A 88 -15.20 4.91 1.83
CA GLU A 88 -15.47 5.74 0.65
C GLU A 88 -14.64 5.27 -0.56
N GLU A 89 -13.44 4.74 -0.31
CA GLU A 89 -12.64 4.05 -1.33
C GLU A 89 -13.32 2.76 -1.83
N ALA A 90 -13.98 2.00 -0.95
CA ALA A 90 -14.54 0.67 -1.26
C ALA A 90 -15.98 0.69 -1.82
N VAL A 91 -16.84 1.58 -1.34
CA VAL A 91 -18.28 1.61 -1.71
C VAL A 91 -18.47 2.15 -3.12
N THR A 92 -17.56 3.01 -3.58
CA THR A 92 -17.71 3.64 -4.89
C THR A 92 -17.61 2.59 -6.00
N GLU A 93 -16.97 1.43 -5.81
CA GLU A 93 -16.67 0.40 -6.82
C GLU A 93 -17.85 -0.42 -7.39
N ARG A 94 -19.06 -0.35 -6.82
CA ARG A 94 -20.20 -1.11 -7.37
C ARG A 94 -20.79 -0.42 -8.58
N ALA A 95 -20.43 -0.89 -9.78
CA ALA A 95 -21.28 -0.69 -10.95
C ALA A 95 -22.66 -1.30 -10.64
N GLU A 96 -23.73 -0.56 -10.92
CA GLU A 96 -25.11 -1.04 -10.79
C GLU A 96 -25.36 -2.16 -11.80
N ILE A 97 -24.89 -3.36 -11.48
CA ILE A 97 -25.20 -4.56 -12.25
C ILE A 97 -26.64 -4.89 -11.88
N SER A 98 -27.56 -4.56 -12.79
CA SER A 98 -28.96 -4.95 -12.64
C SER A 98 -29.03 -6.46 -12.49
N PRO A 99 -29.69 -6.99 -11.43
CA PRO A 99 -29.78 -8.44 -11.23
C PRO A 99 -30.60 -9.04 -12.38
N ALA A 100 -29.93 -9.62 -13.36
CA ALA A 100 -30.60 -10.39 -14.40
C ALA A 100 -31.26 -11.62 -13.76
N LYS A 101 -32.50 -11.94 -14.15
CA LYS A 101 -33.18 -13.17 -13.71
C LYS A 101 -32.26 -14.37 -13.98
N ALA A 102 -32.16 -15.27 -13.01
CA ALA A 102 -31.40 -16.51 -13.11
C ALA A 102 -31.97 -17.43 -14.21
N SER A 103 -31.63 -17.16 -15.47
CA SER A 103 -31.68 -18.14 -16.56
C SER A 103 -30.45 -19.04 -16.50
N ASP A 104 -30.62 -20.32 -16.80
CA ASP A 104 -29.55 -21.35 -16.79
C ASP A 104 -28.46 -21.14 -17.86
N ILE A 105 -28.62 -20.14 -18.73
CA ILE A 105 -27.69 -19.89 -19.83
C ILE A 105 -26.54 -19.00 -19.32
N VAL A 106 -25.39 -19.63 -19.06
CA VAL A 106 -24.14 -18.95 -18.64
C VAL A 106 -23.62 -18.01 -19.74
N LEU A 107 -23.74 -18.42 -21.00
CA LEU A 107 -23.20 -17.69 -22.16
C LEU A 107 -24.28 -16.81 -22.78
N SER A 108 -24.41 -15.58 -22.30
CA SER A 108 -25.28 -14.58 -22.92
C SER A 108 -24.68 -13.19 -22.78
N CYS A 109 -24.84 -12.36 -23.82
CA CYS A 109 -24.39 -10.97 -23.79
C CYS A 109 -25.01 -10.21 -22.62
N GLY A 110 -24.21 -9.37 -21.96
CA GLY A 110 -24.57 -8.63 -20.75
C GLY A 110 -24.43 -9.43 -19.45
N ARG A 111 -24.13 -10.73 -19.49
CA ARG A 111 -23.89 -11.49 -18.25
C ARG A 111 -22.47 -11.32 -17.72
N CYS A 112 -22.39 -11.20 -16.40
CA CYS A 112 -21.13 -11.26 -15.68
C CYS A 112 -20.71 -12.71 -15.45
N VAL A 113 -19.46 -13.00 -15.82
CA VAL A 113 -18.83 -14.31 -15.72
C VAL A 113 -17.44 -14.16 -15.16
N ARG A 114 -16.83 -15.26 -14.73
CA ARG A 114 -15.41 -15.32 -14.35
C ARG A 114 -14.61 -15.89 -15.51
N ILE A 115 -13.56 -15.19 -15.90
CA ILE A 115 -12.57 -15.67 -16.86
C ILE A 115 -11.41 -16.29 -16.07
N VAL A 116 -11.24 -17.60 -16.21
CA VAL A 116 -10.26 -18.40 -15.46
C VAL A 116 -9.01 -18.60 -16.32
N ARG A 117 -7.87 -18.11 -15.85
CA ARG A 117 -6.54 -18.36 -16.41
C ARG A 117 -5.69 -19.17 -15.42
N PRO A 118 -4.56 -19.77 -15.84
CA PRO A 118 -3.71 -20.58 -14.96
C PRO A 118 -3.17 -19.82 -13.75
N ASP A 119 -2.93 -18.53 -13.88
CA ASP A 119 -2.29 -17.65 -12.91
C ASP A 119 -3.26 -16.70 -12.20
N ARG A 120 -4.38 -16.35 -12.83
CA ARG A 120 -5.39 -15.44 -12.29
C ARG A 120 -6.80 -15.78 -12.76
N ALA A 121 -7.80 -15.37 -12.01
CA ALA A 121 -9.17 -15.27 -12.49
C ALA A 121 -9.66 -13.84 -12.31
N ARG A 122 -10.59 -13.41 -13.18
CA ARG A 122 -11.15 -12.06 -13.11
C ARG A 122 -12.60 -12.08 -13.58
N ARG A 123 -13.46 -11.27 -12.96
CA ARG A 123 -14.85 -11.08 -13.41
C ARG A 123 -14.87 -10.21 -14.67
N ALA A 124 -15.72 -10.55 -15.63
CA ALA A 124 -15.90 -9.80 -16.87
C ALA A 124 -17.36 -9.86 -17.31
N MET A 125 -17.80 -8.92 -18.13
CA MET A 125 -19.10 -8.94 -18.79
C MET A 125 -18.95 -9.48 -20.21
N ILE A 126 -19.77 -10.45 -20.61
CA ILE A 126 -19.79 -10.93 -21.99
C ILE A 126 -20.38 -9.83 -22.89
N THR A 127 -19.63 -9.37 -23.88
CA THR A 127 -20.11 -8.40 -24.88
C THR A 127 -20.60 -9.10 -26.14
N PHE A 128 -19.94 -10.18 -26.56
CA PHE A 128 -20.29 -10.96 -27.75
C PHE A 128 -20.07 -12.46 -27.53
N VAL A 129 -20.87 -13.29 -28.20
CA VAL A 129 -20.77 -14.76 -28.18
C VAL A 129 -20.68 -15.26 -29.61
N ASP A 130 -19.56 -15.90 -29.95
CA ASP A 130 -19.36 -16.60 -31.21
C ASP A 130 -19.57 -18.10 -31.00
N GLU A 131 -20.76 -18.57 -31.35
CA GLU A 131 -21.13 -19.99 -31.21
C GLU A 131 -20.34 -20.90 -32.17
N ASP A 132 -19.96 -20.40 -33.35
CA ASP A 132 -19.25 -21.17 -34.37
C ASP A 132 -17.79 -21.38 -33.96
N ALA A 133 -17.14 -20.33 -33.45
CA ALA A 133 -15.75 -20.37 -32.99
C ALA A 133 -15.59 -20.89 -31.54
N GLN A 134 -16.69 -21.04 -30.79
CA GLN A 134 -16.69 -21.39 -29.36
C GLN A 134 -15.87 -20.39 -28.52
N THR A 135 -16.04 -19.10 -28.82
CA THR A 135 -15.37 -17.98 -28.16
C THR A 135 -16.36 -16.91 -27.71
N VAL A 136 -15.95 -16.10 -26.75
CA VAL A 136 -16.69 -14.92 -26.31
C VAL A 136 -15.77 -13.71 -26.26
N ASP A 137 -16.31 -12.54 -26.53
CA ASP A 137 -15.64 -11.28 -26.26
C ASP A 137 -16.12 -10.77 -24.92
N VAL A 138 -15.20 -10.24 -24.12
CA VAL A 138 -15.47 -9.87 -22.74
C VAL A 138 -14.91 -8.50 -22.42
N LEU A 139 -15.65 -7.78 -21.59
CA LEU A 139 -15.29 -6.47 -21.08
C LEU A 139 -14.96 -6.58 -19.60
N TYR A 140 -13.73 -6.25 -19.23
CA TYR A 140 -13.35 -6.23 -17.83
C TYR A 140 -13.78 -4.93 -17.15
N PRO A 141 -14.34 -4.99 -15.93
CA PRO A 141 -14.70 -3.80 -15.19
C PRO A 141 -13.47 -2.94 -14.96
N LYS A 142 -13.58 -1.66 -15.28
CA LYS A 142 -12.51 -0.70 -15.14
C LYS A 142 -12.23 -0.42 -13.66
N PRO A 143 -10.99 -0.61 -13.18
CA PRO A 143 -10.63 -0.20 -11.83
C PRO A 143 -10.79 1.32 -11.70
N LYS A 144 -11.36 1.79 -10.59
CA LYS A 144 -11.59 3.22 -10.37
C LYS A 144 -10.29 4.00 -10.32
N GLY A 145 -10.32 5.22 -10.85
CA GLY A 145 -9.15 6.10 -10.92
C GLY A 145 -8.17 5.80 -12.06
N CYS A 146 -8.35 4.70 -12.79
CA CYS A 146 -7.64 4.50 -14.05
C CYS A 146 -8.38 5.28 -15.15
N GLU A 147 -7.75 6.21 -15.87
CA GLU A 147 -8.40 6.87 -17.02
C GLU A 147 -8.40 6.01 -18.28
N LYS A 148 -7.57 4.96 -18.31
CA LYS A 148 -7.41 4.08 -19.48
C LYS A 148 -8.74 3.45 -19.89
N GLN A 149 -8.94 3.31 -21.19
CA GLN A 149 -10.13 2.71 -21.79
C GLN A 149 -10.36 1.30 -21.22
N GLU A 150 -11.63 0.85 -21.20
CA GLU A 150 -11.97 -0.49 -20.72
C GLU A 150 -11.15 -1.55 -21.47
N ASP A 151 -10.63 -2.53 -20.73
CA ASP A 151 -9.89 -3.64 -21.32
C ASP A 151 -10.92 -4.61 -21.92
N GLU A 152 -11.12 -4.51 -23.23
CA GLU A 152 -11.85 -5.52 -24.01
C GLU A 152 -10.89 -6.63 -24.42
N GLU A 153 -11.31 -7.88 -24.24
CA GLU A 153 -10.57 -9.06 -24.66
C GLU A 153 -11.45 -9.89 -25.60
N GLU A 154 -11.04 -9.94 -26.87
CA GLU A 154 -11.72 -10.70 -27.91
C GLU A 154 -11.27 -12.18 -27.92
N GLY A 155 -12.17 -13.06 -28.35
CA GLY A 155 -11.83 -14.46 -28.66
C GLY A 155 -11.52 -15.32 -27.44
N VAL A 156 -12.05 -15.01 -26.26
CA VAL A 156 -11.84 -15.83 -25.06
C VAL A 156 -12.54 -17.16 -25.22
N ALA A 157 -11.79 -18.25 -25.15
CA ALA A 157 -12.36 -19.59 -25.29
C ALA A 157 -13.42 -19.88 -24.21
N VAL A 158 -14.59 -20.38 -24.62
CA VAL A 158 -15.73 -20.68 -23.72
C VAL A 158 -15.34 -21.56 -22.52
N LYS A 159 -14.39 -22.47 -22.69
CA LYS A 159 -13.87 -23.34 -21.60
C LYS A 159 -13.20 -22.59 -20.44
N LEU A 160 -12.81 -21.33 -20.64
CA LEU A 160 -12.22 -20.47 -19.61
C LEU A 160 -13.29 -19.63 -18.90
N VAL A 161 -14.53 -19.65 -19.40
CA VAL A 161 -15.66 -18.92 -18.85
C VAL A 161 -16.33 -19.78 -17.78
N GLN A 162 -16.42 -19.25 -16.56
CA GLN A 162 -17.08 -19.89 -15.43
C GLN A 162 -18.21 -18.99 -14.92
N ALA A 163 -19.35 -19.58 -14.55
CA ALA A 163 -20.41 -18.86 -13.86
C ALA A 163 -19.91 -18.29 -12.52
N LEU A 164 -20.41 -17.11 -12.15
CA LEU A 164 -20.18 -16.54 -10.82
C LEU A 164 -20.95 -17.35 -9.77
N GLN A 165 -20.40 -17.48 -8.57
CA GLN A 165 -21.12 -18.11 -7.46
C GLN A 165 -22.28 -17.23 -7.00
N ASP A 166 -23.30 -17.84 -6.38
CA ASP A 166 -24.52 -17.13 -5.98
C ASP A 166 -24.24 -15.92 -5.07
N PHE A 167 -23.30 -16.06 -4.13
CA PHE A 167 -22.94 -14.96 -3.22
C PHE A 167 -22.21 -13.81 -3.92
N GLU A 168 -21.57 -14.05 -5.06
CA GLU A 168 -20.92 -13.00 -5.84
C GLU A 168 -21.96 -12.13 -6.55
N GLN A 169 -23.05 -12.75 -7.00
CA GLN A 169 -24.16 -12.07 -7.66
C GLN A 169 -24.96 -11.21 -6.67
N SER A 170 -25.13 -11.67 -5.43
CA SER A 170 -25.74 -10.86 -4.36
C SER A 170 -24.82 -9.77 -3.81
N GLY A 171 -23.50 -9.91 -4.03
CA GLY A 171 -22.48 -9.14 -3.35
C GLY A 171 -22.39 -9.44 -1.84
N PRO A 172 -21.44 -8.80 -1.13
CA PRO A 172 -21.37 -8.92 0.32
C PRO A 172 -22.61 -8.32 0.97
N ILE A 173 -23.27 -9.14 1.79
CA ILE A 173 -24.46 -8.80 2.56
C ILE A 173 -24.02 -8.28 3.92
N LEU A 174 -24.30 -7.01 4.21
CA LEU A 174 -24.19 -6.47 5.55
C LEU A 174 -25.39 -6.99 6.36
N SER A 175 -25.19 -8.06 7.11
CA SER A 175 -26.21 -8.56 8.04
C SER A 175 -26.25 -7.65 9.27
N GLU A 176 -27.43 -7.12 9.59
CA GLU A 176 -27.67 -6.32 10.81
C GLU A 176 -27.60 -7.17 12.09
N ASP A 177 -27.68 -8.50 11.98
CA ASP A 177 -27.86 -9.40 13.13
C ASP A 177 -26.61 -9.51 14.01
N SER A 178 -25.41 -9.46 13.43
CA SER A 178 -24.14 -9.56 14.18
C SER A 178 -22.93 -9.26 13.30
N LEU A 179 -22.08 -8.34 13.75
CA LEU A 179 -20.77 -8.06 13.15
C LEU A 179 -19.94 -9.33 12.95
N TYR A 180 -19.93 -10.23 13.93
CA TYR A 180 -19.17 -11.48 13.85
C TYR A 180 -19.63 -12.36 12.68
N LYS A 181 -20.95 -12.53 12.51
CA LYS A 181 -21.53 -13.34 11.43
C LYS A 181 -21.23 -12.74 10.07
N ALA A 182 -21.44 -11.43 9.91
CA ALA A 182 -21.17 -10.73 8.66
C ALA A 182 -19.69 -10.80 8.28
N ALA A 183 -18.78 -10.48 9.20
CA ALA A 183 -17.34 -10.52 8.97
C ALA A 183 -16.81 -11.94 8.70
N SER A 184 -17.37 -12.96 9.37
CA SER A 184 -17.01 -14.36 9.13
C SER A 184 -17.46 -14.83 7.75
N ALA A 185 -18.71 -14.53 7.36
CA ALA A 185 -19.22 -14.86 6.02
C ALA A 185 -18.38 -14.18 4.92
N ALA A 186 -18.08 -12.89 5.10
CA ALA A 186 -17.23 -12.14 4.17
C ALA A 186 -15.83 -12.75 4.04
N LYS A 187 -15.22 -13.17 5.16
CA LYS A 187 -13.93 -13.89 5.15
C LYS A 187 -14.02 -15.22 4.43
N GLU A 188 -15.06 -16.02 4.68
CA GLU A 188 -15.24 -17.32 4.06
C GLU A 188 -15.43 -17.21 2.55
N GLN A 189 -16.29 -16.29 2.10
CA GLN A 189 -16.52 -15.99 0.69
C GLN A 189 -15.23 -15.49 0.02
N GLY A 190 -14.52 -14.54 0.66
CA GLY A 190 -13.21 -14.07 0.18
C GLY A 190 -12.19 -15.21 0.07
N ASN A 191 -12.16 -16.15 1.02
CA ASN A 191 -11.27 -17.31 0.97
C ASN A 191 -11.62 -18.26 -0.19
N GLN A 192 -12.90 -18.40 -0.54
CA GLN A 192 -13.32 -19.19 -1.69
C GLN A 192 -12.84 -18.55 -2.99
N LEU A 193 -13.02 -17.23 -3.14
CA LEU A 193 -12.55 -16.46 -4.30
C LEU A 193 -11.02 -16.45 -4.42
N PHE A 194 -10.31 -16.33 -3.30
CA PHE A 194 -8.85 -16.40 -3.26
C PHE A 194 -8.33 -17.74 -3.79
N LYS A 195 -8.99 -18.86 -3.45
CA LYS A 195 -8.63 -20.19 -3.98
C LYS A 195 -8.86 -20.30 -5.49
N LEU A 196 -9.85 -19.57 -6.02
CA LEU A 196 -10.11 -19.45 -7.46
C LEU A 196 -9.15 -18.46 -8.15
N LYS A 197 -8.21 -17.85 -7.42
CA LYS A 197 -7.29 -16.81 -7.89
C LYS A 197 -7.99 -15.54 -8.41
N ASP A 198 -9.22 -15.32 -7.96
CA ASP A 198 -9.98 -14.10 -8.22
C ASP A 198 -9.67 -13.09 -7.12
N PHE A 199 -8.46 -12.51 -7.20
CA PHE A 199 -7.91 -11.68 -6.13
C PHE A 199 -8.65 -10.35 -5.98
N GLU A 200 -9.19 -9.80 -7.07
CA GLU A 200 -10.01 -8.58 -7.07
C GLU A 200 -11.29 -8.83 -6.27
N ALA A 201 -12.08 -9.83 -6.66
CA ALA A 201 -13.31 -10.16 -5.96
C ALA A 201 -13.04 -10.58 -4.51
N ALA A 202 -11.98 -11.36 -4.25
CA ALA A 202 -11.61 -11.72 -2.88
C ALA A 202 -11.32 -10.49 -2.00
N ALA A 203 -10.59 -9.50 -2.54
CA ALA A 203 -10.29 -8.26 -1.84
C ALA A 203 -11.55 -7.44 -1.51
N GLU A 204 -12.56 -7.43 -2.39
CA GLU A 204 -13.85 -6.77 -2.14
C GLU A 204 -14.58 -7.38 -0.95
N PHE A 205 -14.68 -8.71 -0.89
CA PHE A 205 -15.32 -9.39 0.25
C PHE A 205 -14.55 -9.17 1.55
N TYR A 206 -13.21 -9.23 1.53
CA TYR A 206 -12.44 -8.88 2.72
C TYR A 206 -12.64 -7.41 3.14
N SER A 207 -12.75 -6.50 2.17
CA SER A 207 -13.04 -5.07 2.43
C SER A 207 -14.40 -4.87 3.06
N ALA A 208 -15.43 -5.59 2.62
CA ALA A 208 -16.76 -5.54 3.24
C ALA A 208 -16.74 -6.02 4.70
N GLY A 209 -15.94 -7.05 5.01
CA GLY A 209 -15.73 -7.47 6.40
C GLY A 209 -15.05 -6.40 7.25
N ILE A 210 -14.04 -5.72 6.69
CA ILE A 210 -13.30 -4.63 7.35
C ILE A 210 -14.19 -3.41 7.59
N ALA A 211 -14.99 -3.04 6.59
CA ALA A 211 -16.01 -1.98 6.64
C ALA A 211 -16.95 -2.19 7.84
N GLY A 212 -17.43 -3.41 8.05
CA GLY A 212 -18.25 -3.74 9.23
C GLY A 212 -17.57 -3.43 10.57
N PHE A 213 -16.26 -3.63 10.69
CA PHE A 213 -15.51 -3.23 11.88
C PHE A 213 -15.37 -1.71 12.01
N ALA A 214 -15.15 -1.01 10.89
CA ALA A 214 -15.02 0.45 10.86
C ALA A 214 -16.34 1.19 11.16
N GLN A 215 -17.49 0.59 10.85
CA GLN A 215 -18.81 1.15 11.13
C GLN A 215 -19.27 0.98 12.58
N ARG A 216 -18.57 0.15 13.36
CA ARG A 216 -18.92 -0.07 14.76
C ARG A 216 -18.91 1.28 15.51
N PRO A 217 -19.99 1.62 16.24
CA PRO A 217 -20.01 2.83 17.06
C PRO A 217 -18.88 2.79 18.09
N ILE A 218 -18.14 3.88 18.18
CA ILE A 218 -17.05 4.04 19.14
C ILE A 218 -17.64 4.57 20.45
N ALA A 219 -17.34 3.91 21.57
CA ALA A 219 -17.82 4.29 22.89
C ALA A 219 -16.69 4.74 23.82
N GLN A 220 -17.07 5.47 24.88
CA GLN A 220 -16.14 5.85 25.95
C GLN A 220 -15.49 4.60 26.57
N GLY A 221 -14.16 4.66 26.77
CA GLY A 221 -13.35 3.58 27.32
C GLY A 221 -12.90 2.55 26.28
N GLU A 222 -13.36 2.61 25.04
CA GLU A 222 -12.89 1.71 23.99
C GLU A 222 -11.46 2.04 23.55
N GLN A 223 -10.74 1.00 23.17
CA GLN A 223 -9.40 1.12 22.59
C GLN A 223 -9.53 1.30 21.08
N VAL A 224 -8.77 2.25 20.55
CA VAL A 224 -8.75 2.56 19.12
C VAL A 224 -7.30 2.72 18.66
N LEU A 225 -7.11 2.60 17.35
CA LEU A 225 -5.90 3.00 16.66
C LEU A 225 -6.14 4.31 15.94
N MET A 226 -5.16 5.19 15.99
CA MET A 226 -5.15 6.45 15.27
C MET A 226 -3.81 6.67 14.58
N LYS A 227 -3.80 7.53 13.56
CA LYS A 227 -2.55 7.92 12.88
C LYS A 227 -1.68 8.69 13.86
N ASN A 228 -0.39 8.38 13.92
CA ASN A 228 0.52 9.14 14.77
C ASN A 228 0.79 10.52 14.15
N GLN A 229 0.12 11.56 14.64
CA GLN A 229 0.33 12.94 14.19
C GLN A 229 1.67 13.52 14.68
N ASP A 230 2.22 12.96 15.75
CA ASP A 230 3.24 13.60 16.57
C ASP A 230 4.62 12.98 16.32
N THR A 231 5.15 13.05 15.08
CA THR A 231 6.38 12.31 14.77
C THR A 231 7.34 12.95 13.77
N GLU A 232 8.22 13.79 14.30
CA GLU A 232 9.58 13.90 13.75
C GLU A 232 10.36 12.57 13.88
N LYS A 233 9.97 11.65 14.78
CA LYS A 233 10.78 10.48 15.18
C LYS A 233 10.33 9.12 14.65
N VAL A 234 9.03 8.90 14.41
CA VAL A 234 8.49 7.61 13.93
C VAL A 234 7.45 7.89 12.84
N LYS A 235 7.91 8.30 11.66
CA LYS A 235 7.03 8.61 10.53
C LYS A 235 6.24 7.35 10.15
N GLY A 236 4.92 7.43 10.15
CA GLY A 236 4.06 6.43 9.51
C GLY A 236 3.52 5.30 10.41
N GLY A 237 3.49 5.47 11.73
CA GLY A 237 2.92 4.48 12.66
C GLY A 237 1.45 4.69 13.00
N LEU A 238 0.80 3.61 13.47
CA LEU A 238 -0.46 3.68 14.21
C LEU A 238 -0.17 3.71 15.71
N THR A 239 -0.87 4.57 16.43
CA THR A 239 -0.77 4.66 17.89
C THR A 239 -2.05 4.16 18.53
N ARG A 240 -1.92 3.33 19.57
CA ARG A 240 -3.05 2.94 20.41
C ARG A 240 -3.39 4.07 21.38
N SER A 241 -4.66 4.37 21.51
CA SER A 241 -5.18 5.21 22.58
C SER A 241 -6.54 4.70 23.08
N THR A 242 -7.04 5.30 24.15
CA THR A 242 -8.35 4.98 24.75
C THR A 242 -9.24 6.22 24.66
N VAL A 243 -10.49 6.02 24.25
CA VAL A 243 -11.48 7.11 24.13
C VAL A 243 -11.89 7.56 25.53
N LEU A 244 -11.66 8.83 25.85
CA LEU A 244 -12.05 9.44 27.12
C LEU A 244 -13.47 10.02 27.07
N SER A 245 -13.80 10.71 25.98
CA SER A 245 -15.10 11.34 25.79
C SER A 245 -15.40 11.44 24.28
N MET A 246 -16.67 11.65 23.94
CA MET A 246 -17.10 11.92 22.57
C MET A 246 -18.10 13.07 22.60
N ASP A 247 -17.89 14.07 21.75
CA ASP A 247 -18.78 15.22 21.63
C ASP A 247 -20.04 14.92 20.79
N ALA A 248 -20.87 15.93 20.55
CA ALA A 248 -22.10 15.76 19.77
C ALA A 248 -21.83 15.67 18.26
N GLU A 249 -20.69 16.18 17.81
CA GLU A 249 -20.20 16.18 16.43
C GLU A 249 -19.53 14.85 16.04
N GLY A 250 -19.23 13.98 17.02
CA GLY A 250 -18.57 12.70 16.81
C GLY A 250 -17.04 12.77 16.85
N SER A 251 -16.47 13.85 17.39
CA SER A 251 -15.05 13.94 17.75
C SER A 251 -14.81 13.19 19.05
N CYS A 252 -13.75 12.39 19.08
CA CYS A 252 -13.33 11.63 20.24
C CYS A 252 -12.11 12.30 20.88
N GLU A 253 -12.20 12.58 22.18
CA GLU A 253 -11.06 12.95 23.01
C GLU A 253 -10.35 11.68 23.46
N MET A 254 -9.03 11.64 23.27
CA MET A 254 -8.22 10.45 23.52
C MET A 254 -7.35 10.61 24.76
N MET A 255 -7.00 9.50 25.43
CA MET A 255 -6.21 9.52 26.67
C MET A 255 -4.82 10.17 26.55
N ASN A 256 -4.29 10.24 25.34
CA ASN A 256 -3.04 10.94 25.01
C ASN A 256 -3.22 12.45 24.77
N GLY A 257 -4.41 13.01 24.99
CA GLY A 257 -4.74 14.42 24.81
C GLY A 257 -4.97 14.83 23.34
N GLN A 258 -5.00 13.87 22.42
CA GLN A 258 -5.33 14.12 21.02
C GLN A 258 -6.84 14.07 20.80
N GLU A 259 -7.33 14.86 19.86
CA GLU A 259 -8.71 14.82 19.39
C GLU A 259 -8.73 14.37 17.93
N ALA A 260 -9.64 13.46 17.59
CA ALA A 260 -9.82 12.99 16.22
C ALA A 260 -11.29 12.63 15.97
N PRO A 261 -11.82 12.83 14.75
CA PRO A 261 -13.16 12.39 14.41
C PRO A 261 -13.24 10.85 14.46
N ALA A 262 -14.38 10.30 14.91
CA ALA A 262 -14.58 8.85 14.99
C ALA A 262 -14.37 8.14 13.63
N SER A 263 -14.60 8.84 12.52
CA SER A 263 -14.35 8.34 11.15
C SER A 263 -12.88 8.12 10.81
N GLU A 264 -11.93 8.68 11.58
CA GLU A 264 -10.48 8.51 11.42
C GLU A 264 -9.89 7.52 12.44
N LEU A 265 -10.73 6.92 13.29
CA LEU A 265 -10.32 5.96 14.29
C LEU A 265 -10.63 4.53 13.81
N LEU A 266 -9.74 3.60 14.12
CA LEU A 266 -9.97 2.18 13.88
C LEU A 266 -10.23 1.47 15.23
N PRO A 267 -11.47 1.02 15.50
CA PRO A 267 -11.80 0.38 16.77
C PRO A 267 -11.09 -0.97 16.93
N VAL A 268 -10.56 -1.21 18.13
CA VAL A 268 -9.88 -2.47 18.49
C VAL A 268 -10.90 -3.40 19.16
N CYS A 269 -11.49 -4.28 18.36
CA CYS A 269 -12.44 -5.30 18.84
C CYS A 269 -11.68 -6.49 19.44
N GLN A 270 -11.37 -6.44 20.73
CA GLN A 270 -10.55 -7.45 21.43
C GLN A 270 -11.09 -8.88 21.26
N GLU A 271 -12.40 -9.06 21.37
CA GLU A 271 -13.06 -10.37 21.28
C GLU A 271 -13.00 -10.97 19.87
N LEU A 272 -12.89 -10.11 18.85
CA LEU A 272 -12.89 -10.49 17.44
C LEU A 272 -11.55 -10.21 16.77
N LEU A 273 -10.49 -9.97 17.56
CA LEU A 273 -9.19 -9.53 17.05
C LEU A 273 -8.57 -10.51 16.03
N PRO A 274 -8.62 -11.85 16.22
CA PRO A 274 -8.12 -12.78 15.21
C PRO A 274 -8.89 -12.71 13.88
N LEU A 275 -10.20 -12.50 13.94
CA LEU A 275 -11.02 -12.33 12.74
C LEU A 275 -10.68 -11.02 12.04
N HIS A 276 -10.68 -9.92 12.79
CA HIS A 276 -10.39 -8.57 12.30
C HIS A 276 -9.02 -8.51 11.60
N THR A 277 -7.97 -8.99 12.27
CA THR A 277 -6.60 -9.03 11.69
C THR A 277 -6.50 -9.97 10.49
N SER A 278 -7.23 -11.09 10.48
CA SER A 278 -7.20 -12.02 9.35
C SER A 278 -7.83 -11.45 8.07
N LEU A 279 -8.83 -10.57 8.18
CA LEU A 279 -9.42 -9.89 7.03
C LEU A 279 -8.40 -8.97 6.36
N TYR A 280 -7.74 -8.10 7.13
CA TYR A 280 -6.67 -7.23 6.63
C TYR A 280 -5.52 -8.03 6.04
N MET A 281 -5.07 -9.09 6.73
CA MET A 281 -3.97 -9.94 6.24
C MET A 281 -4.32 -10.60 4.90
N ASN A 282 -5.56 -11.08 4.73
CA ASN A 282 -6.00 -11.72 3.51
C ASN A 282 -6.19 -10.71 2.37
N ARG A 283 -6.73 -9.52 2.65
CA ARG A 283 -6.81 -8.42 1.68
C ARG A 283 -5.42 -7.98 1.22
N ALA A 284 -4.47 -7.86 2.13
CA ALA A 284 -3.08 -7.53 1.80
C ALA A 284 -2.46 -8.55 0.83
N ARG A 285 -2.74 -9.84 1.01
CA ARG A 285 -2.28 -10.89 0.08
C ARG A 285 -2.93 -10.75 -1.29
N CYS A 286 -4.21 -10.43 -1.36
CA CYS A 286 -4.88 -10.16 -2.64
C CYS A 286 -4.20 -8.98 -3.35
N ARG A 287 -4.02 -7.86 -2.64
CA ARG A 287 -3.36 -6.64 -3.13
C ARG A 287 -1.92 -6.91 -3.60
N GLN A 288 -1.15 -7.74 -2.90
CA GLN A 288 0.17 -8.17 -3.38
C GLN A 288 0.13 -8.94 -4.71
N ASN A 289 -0.86 -9.82 -4.91
CA ASN A 289 -1.02 -10.54 -6.17
C ASN A 289 -1.52 -9.64 -7.31
N LEU A 290 -2.17 -8.52 -6.98
CA LEU A 290 -2.59 -7.47 -7.90
C LEU A 290 -1.50 -6.42 -8.17
N GLY A 291 -0.32 -6.54 -7.56
CA GLY A 291 0.76 -5.54 -7.65
C GLY A 291 0.52 -4.25 -6.86
N GLN A 292 -0.58 -4.18 -6.10
CA GLN A 292 -0.96 -3.06 -5.21
C GLN A 292 -0.17 -3.12 -3.89
N HIS A 293 1.15 -2.98 -4.00
CA HIS A 293 2.06 -3.17 -2.87
C HIS A 293 1.94 -2.09 -1.80
N LYS A 294 1.50 -0.88 -2.16
CA LYS A 294 1.35 0.24 -1.21
C LYS A 294 0.18 -0.05 -0.25
N GLU A 295 -0.96 -0.36 -0.82
CA GLU A 295 -2.21 -0.68 -0.12
C GLU A 295 -2.05 -1.98 0.69
N ALA A 296 -1.30 -2.95 0.17
CA ALA A 296 -0.94 -4.14 0.94
C ALA A 296 -0.09 -3.80 2.18
N ALA A 297 0.90 -2.90 2.07
CA ALA A 297 1.73 -2.49 3.21
C ALA A 297 0.91 -1.72 4.26
N GLN A 298 -0.05 -0.90 3.83
CA GLN A 298 -1.01 -0.22 4.71
C GLN A 298 -1.87 -1.21 5.49
N ASP A 299 -2.44 -2.22 4.82
CA ASP A 299 -3.22 -3.27 5.49
C ASP A 299 -2.39 -4.03 6.54
N LEU A 300 -1.13 -4.33 6.22
CA LEU A 300 -0.23 -5.03 7.14
C LEU A 300 0.19 -4.15 8.31
N THR A 301 0.26 -2.83 8.12
CA THR A 301 0.47 -1.86 9.20
C THR A 301 -0.74 -1.81 10.13
N ALA A 302 -1.97 -1.90 9.60
CA ALA A 302 -3.18 -2.05 10.43
C ALA A 302 -3.14 -3.36 11.25
N VAL A 303 -2.73 -4.49 10.65
CA VAL A 303 -2.58 -5.77 11.38
C VAL A 303 -1.61 -5.65 12.55
N LEU A 304 -0.45 -5.02 12.34
CA LEU A 304 0.55 -4.83 13.39
C LEU A 304 0.01 -3.95 14.52
N GLY A 305 -0.61 -2.81 14.18
CA GLY A 305 -1.23 -1.93 15.17
C GLY A 305 -2.32 -2.64 15.98
N LEU A 306 -3.17 -3.44 15.33
CA LEU A 306 -4.24 -4.21 15.99
C LEU A 306 -3.67 -5.20 17.00
N TRP A 307 -2.64 -5.96 16.63
CA TRP A 307 -2.00 -6.91 17.55
C TRP A 307 -1.18 -6.26 18.65
N GLU A 308 -0.56 -5.10 18.40
CA GLU A 308 0.12 -4.30 19.43
C GLU A 308 -0.87 -3.68 20.42
N ALA A 309 -2.10 -3.41 19.96
CA ALA A 309 -3.17 -2.90 20.80
C ALA A 309 -3.94 -3.98 21.57
N ALA A 310 -3.68 -5.26 21.33
CA ALA A 310 -4.29 -6.35 22.07
C ALA A 310 -4.10 -6.21 23.60
N ASP A 311 -5.14 -6.51 24.37
CA ASP A 311 -5.02 -6.52 25.83
C ASP A 311 -4.09 -7.66 26.28
N LYS A 312 -3.00 -7.28 26.95
CA LYS A 312 -2.00 -8.23 27.48
C LYS A 312 -2.61 -9.23 28.46
N ARG A 313 -3.66 -8.86 29.20
CA ARG A 313 -4.34 -9.76 30.14
C ARG A 313 -5.12 -10.84 29.39
N LEU A 314 -5.81 -10.45 28.32
CA LEU A 314 -6.54 -11.36 27.44
C LEU A 314 -5.59 -12.37 26.79
N LEU A 315 -4.46 -11.90 26.25
CA LEU A 315 -3.42 -12.74 25.67
C LEU A 315 -2.78 -13.71 26.68
N GLN A 316 -2.70 -13.34 27.95
CA GLN A 316 -2.20 -14.24 29.00
C GLN A 316 -3.24 -15.28 29.41
N ALA A 317 -4.51 -14.92 29.36
CA ALA A 317 -5.62 -15.80 29.71
C ALA A 317 -5.95 -16.81 28.60
N ASP A 318 -5.73 -16.46 27.34
CA ASP A 318 -6.02 -17.29 26.16
C ASP A 318 -4.73 -17.64 25.39
N PRO A 319 -4.20 -18.88 25.57
CA PRO A 319 -3.03 -19.35 24.85
C PRO A 319 -3.20 -19.38 23.32
N GLU A 320 -4.40 -19.64 22.81
CA GLU A 320 -4.67 -19.68 21.37
C GLU A 320 -4.56 -18.28 20.78
N MET A 321 -5.10 -17.28 21.49
CA MET A 321 -4.97 -15.88 21.08
C MET A 321 -3.51 -15.40 21.12
N LYS A 322 -2.73 -15.84 22.11
CA LYS A 322 -1.29 -15.55 22.18
C LYS A 322 -0.53 -16.15 21.01
N GLU A 323 -0.78 -17.42 20.68
CA GLU A 323 -0.18 -18.06 19.51
C GLU A 323 -0.58 -17.34 18.21
N ALA A 324 -1.85 -16.96 18.09
CA ALA A 324 -2.36 -16.21 16.95
C ALA A 324 -1.68 -14.83 16.83
N GLN A 325 -1.43 -14.13 17.94
CA GLN A 325 -0.69 -12.87 17.97
C GLN A 325 0.75 -13.06 17.51
N GLU A 326 1.48 -14.00 18.11
CA GLU A 326 2.88 -14.27 17.78
C GLU A 326 3.01 -14.60 16.28
N LYS A 327 2.12 -15.47 15.77
CA LYS A 327 2.04 -15.83 14.35
C LYS A 327 1.66 -14.66 13.46
N GLY A 328 0.68 -13.87 13.87
CA GLY A 328 0.17 -12.72 13.14
C GLY A 328 1.24 -11.66 12.92
N LEU A 329 2.00 -11.32 13.98
CA LEU A 329 3.00 -10.26 13.95
C LEU A 329 4.16 -10.56 13.00
N TYR A 330 4.84 -11.71 13.13
CA TYR A 330 5.97 -12.02 12.22
C TYR A 330 5.50 -12.25 10.78
N THR A 331 4.26 -12.74 10.58
CA THR A 331 3.70 -12.94 9.23
C THR A 331 3.41 -11.59 8.59
N ALA A 332 2.86 -10.64 9.35
CA ALA A 332 2.58 -9.30 8.87
C ALA A 332 3.88 -8.56 8.49
N GLU A 333 4.89 -8.59 9.36
CA GLU A 333 6.22 -8.00 9.09
C GLU A 333 6.87 -8.62 7.84
N TYR A 334 6.84 -9.96 7.70
CA TYR A 334 7.36 -10.63 6.50
C TYR A 334 6.67 -10.17 5.21
N LEU A 335 5.33 -10.13 5.21
CA LEU A 335 4.58 -9.68 4.04
C LEU A 335 4.80 -8.19 3.77
N ARG A 336 4.91 -7.36 4.81
CA ARG A 336 5.10 -5.91 4.68
C ARG A 336 6.47 -5.61 4.10
N ALA A 337 7.49 -6.34 4.56
CA ALA A 337 8.83 -6.29 3.99
C ALA A 337 8.84 -6.60 2.48
N ARG A 338 8.09 -7.62 2.04
CA ARG A 338 7.98 -7.96 0.61
C ARG A 338 7.32 -6.84 -0.20
N SER A 339 6.21 -6.28 0.31
CA SER A 339 5.54 -5.16 -0.33
C SER A 339 6.43 -3.92 -0.43
N ARG A 340 7.14 -3.56 0.66
CA ARG A 340 8.09 -2.44 0.69
C ARG A 340 9.26 -2.67 -0.26
N LEU A 341 9.82 -3.88 -0.29
CA LEU A 341 10.89 -4.22 -1.22
C LEU A 341 10.44 -4.09 -2.69
N ALA A 342 9.23 -4.56 -3.01
CA ALA A 342 8.66 -4.42 -4.35
C ALA A 342 8.45 -2.96 -4.77
N ARG A 343 8.27 -2.05 -3.79
CA ARG A 343 8.21 -0.59 -3.99
C ARG A 343 9.58 0.10 -3.97
N GLY A 344 10.68 -0.63 -3.82
CA GLY A 344 12.03 -0.06 -3.70
C GLY A 344 12.39 0.49 -2.32
N LEU A 345 11.54 0.32 -1.30
CA LEU A 345 11.74 0.80 0.08
C LEU A 345 12.61 -0.20 0.87
N SER A 346 13.86 -0.32 0.48
CA SER A 346 14.75 -1.41 0.91
C SER A 346 15.16 -1.36 2.38
N LYS A 347 15.33 -0.18 2.99
CA LYS A 347 15.63 0.01 4.42
C LYS A 347 14.42 -0.31 5.30
N ALA A 348 13.25 0.17 4.93
CA ALA A 348 12.01 -0.14 5.65
C ALA A 348 11.75 -1.67 5.61
N ALA A 349 11.95 -2.30 4.46
CA ALA A 349 11.90 -3.76 4.33
C ALA A 349 12.97 -4.47 5.19
N ALA A 350 14.19 -3.93 5.30
CA ALA A 350 15.23 -4.49 6.15
C ALA A 350 14.84 -4.43 7.64
N GLN A 351 14.21 -3.33 8.06
CA GLN A 351 13.73 -3.16 9.43
C GLN A 351 12.61 -4.16 9.75
N ASP A 352 11.63 -4.34 8.86
CA ASP A 352 10.59 -5.36 9.01
C ASP A 352 11.17 -6.78 9.13
N VAL A 353 12.15 -7.13 8.28
CA VAL A 353 12.81 -8.45 8.34
C VAL A 353 13.53 -8.64 9.68
N LYS A 354 14.16 -7.58 10.19
CA LYS A 354 14.83 -7.60 11.50
C LYS A 354 13.82 -7.80 12.62
N GLU A 355 12.72 -7.06 12.62
CA GLU A 355 11.63 -7.17 13.60
C GLU A 355 11.02 -8.58 13.59
N ALA A 356 10.72 -9.12 12.41
CA ALA A 356 10.19 -10.48 12.26
C ALA A 356 11.13 -11.56 12.82
N LEU A 357 12.45 -11.42 12.62
CA LEU A 357 13.43 -12.37 13.14
C LEU A 357 13.56 -12.29 14.67
N VAL A 358 13.37 -11.12 15.28
CA VAL A 358 13.41 -10.95 16.75
C VAL A 358 12.24 -11.70 17.42
N ARG A 359 11.11 -11.86 16.73
CA ARG A 359 9.93 -12.59 17.24
C ARG A 359 10.08 -14.11 17.27
N SER A 360 11.27 -14.66 17.00
CA SER A 360 11.56 -16.10 17.04
C SER A 360 10.58 -16.97 16.24
N PRO A 361 10.38 -16.69 14.94
CA PRO A 361 9.37 -17.39 14.14
C PRO A 361 9.78 -18.86 13.89
N PRO A 362 8.85 -19.73 13.46
CA PRO A 362 9.15 -21.14 13.15
C PRO A 362 10.25 -21.30 12.08
N ALA A 363 10.97 -22.42 12.10
CA ALA A 363 12.11 -22.66 11.22
C ALA A 363 11.81 -22.47 9.72
N ALA A 364 10.62 -22.86 9.28
CA ALA A 364 10.17 -22.65 7.90
C ALA A 364 10.11 -21.15 7.54
N THR A 365 9.57 -20.33 8.43
CA THR A 365 9.50 -18.86 8.28
C THR A 365 10.87 -18.22 8.39
N VAL A 366 11.75 -18.69 9.29
CA VAL A 366 13.14 -18.20 9.39
C VAL A 366 13.88 -18.40 8.07
N LYS A 367 13.68 -19.53 7.38
CA LYS A 367 14.27 -19.76 6.05
C LYS A 367 13.80 -18.71 5.03
N GLN A 368 12.51 -18.41 5.01
CA GLN A 368 11.92 -17.38 4.13
C GLN A 368 12.44 -15.98 4.47
N LEU A 369 12.54 -15.63 5.75
CA LEU A 369 13.08 -14.33 6.20
C LEU A 369 14.57 -14.17 5.87
N LYS A 370 15.37 -15.24 5.97
CA LYS A 370 16.78 -15.21 5.55
C LYS A 370 16.92 -15.00 4.05
N GLN A 371 16.08 -15.64 3.25
CA GLN A 371 16.04 -15.42 1.79
C GLN A 371 15.67 -13.96 1.47
N LEU A 372 14.60 -13.45 2.10
CA LEU A 372 14.19 -12.05 1.92
C LEU A 372 15.27 -11.07 2.38
N LYS A 373 16.01 -11.37 3.46
CA LYS A 373 17.14 -10.55 3.91
C LYS A 373 18.23 -10.42 2.84
N VAL A 374 18.53 -11.49 2.10
CA VAL A 374 19.49 -11.47 0.99
C VAL A 374 18.99 -10.57 -0.14
N GLU A 375 17.71 -10.71 -0.51
CA GLU A 375 17.09 -9.88 -1.55
C GLU A 375 17.08 -8.39 -1.17
N VAL A 376 16.74 -8.07 0.08
CA VAL A 376 16.79 -6.70 0.61
C VAL A 376 18.21 -6.13 0.60
N THR A 377 19.20 -6.93 1.00
CA THR A 377 20.62 -6.49 0.98
C THR A 377 21.09 -6.24 -0.44
N ALA A 378 20.71 -7.10 -1.40
CA ALA A 378 21.02 -6.91 -2.81
C ALA A 378 20.36 -5.65 -3.38
N ALA A 379 19.12 -5.36 -3.00
CA ALA A 379 18.42 -4.13 -3.40
C ALA A 379 19.09 -2.88 -2.81
N GLN A 380 19.47 -2.89 -1.53
CA GLN A 380 20.22 -1.79 -0.89
C GLN A 380 21.56 -1.53 -1.58
N GLU A 381 22.29 -2.59 -1.92
CA GLU A 381 23.58 -2.44 -2.62
C GLU A 381 23.39 -1.90 -4.04
N LYS A 382 22.38 -2.38 -4.77
CA LYS A 382 22.02 -1.82 -6.09
C LYS A 382 21.66 -0.34 -5.99
N GLN A 383 20.85 0.05 -4.99
CA GLN A 383 20.47 1.44 -4.75
C GLN A 383 21.71 2.30 -4.41
N ARG A 384 22.65 1.80 -3.60
CA ARG A 384 23.92 2.50 -3.31
C ARG A 384 24.80 2.68 -4.53
N GLN A 385 24.87 1.67 -5.41
CA GLN A 385 25.64 1.74 -6.65
C GLN A 385 25.08 2.78 -7.62
N VAL A 386 23.76 2.95 -7.67
CA VAL A 386 23.07 3.91 -8.54
C VAL A 386 23.09 5.32 -7.92
N ASN A 387 22.69 5.47 -6.65
CA ASN A 387 22.51 6.77 -6.01
C ASN A 387 23.83 7.35 -5.46
N GLY A 388 24.79 6.50 -5.11
CA GLY A 388 26.05 6.90 -4.47
C GLY A 388 26.89 7.89 -5.31
N PRO A 389 27.13 7.64 -6.60
CA PRO A 389 27.82 8.60 -7.48
C PRO A 389 27.06 9.92 -7.60
N LEU A 390 25.73 9.88 -7.79
CA LEU A 390 24.89 11.06 -7.93
C LEU A 390 24.88 11.92 -6.65
N ALA A 391 24.73 11.29 -5.49
CA ALA A 391 24.81 11.95 -4.18
C ALA A 391 26.19 12.61 -3.95
N LYS A 392 27.29 11.98 -4.40
CA LYS A 392 28.63 12.58 -4.32
C LYS A 392 28.75 13.84 -5.17
N GLU A 393 28.23 13.82 -6.40
CA GLU A 393 28.27 15.00 -7.27
C GLU A 393 27.39 16.13 -6.74
N LEU A 394 26.20 15.83 -6.19
CA LEU A 394 25.37 16.83 -5.52
C LEU A 394 26.03 17.40 -4.26
N ALA A 395 26.73 16.58 -3.46
CA ALA A 395 27.46 17.07 -2.31
C ALA A 395 28.59 18.04 -2.71
N LYS A 396 29.32 17.76 -3.80
CA LYS A 396 30.31 18.70 -4.36
C LYS A 396 29.66 20.01 -4.80
N LEU A 397 28.50 19.93 -5.43
CA LEU A 397 27.72 21.09 -5.85
C LEU A 397 27.35 21.95 -4.64
N VAL A 398 26.76 21.36 -3.59
CA VAL A 398 26.42 22.07 -2.33
C VAL A 398 27.62 22.80 -1.73
N ILE A 399 28.81 22.16 -1.69
CA ILE A 399 30.03 22.79 -1.17
C ILE A 399 30.43 23.98 -2.04
N SER A 400 30.32 23.87 -3.37
CA SER A 400 30.60 24.95 -4.31
C SER A 400 29.62 26.13 -4.16
N LEU A 401 28.32 25.85 -3.95
CA LEU A 401 27.30 26.90 -3.76
C LEU A 401 27.57 27.71 -2.48
N ARG A 402 28.18 27.10 -1.45
CA ARG A 402 28.52 27.74 -0.18
C ARG A 402 29.83 28.55 -0.20
N GLY A 403 30.40 28.80 -1.38
CA GLY A 403 31.62 29.58 -1.55
C GLY A 403 32.93 28.81 -1.30
N GLY A 404 32.85 27.49 -1.05
CA GLY A 404 34.01 26.63 -0.77
C GLY A 404 34.84 27.05 0.45
N PRO A 405 35.77 26.21 0.92
CA PRO A 405 36.80 26.67 1.85
C PRO A 405 37.69 27.69 1.13
N GLN A 406 37.70 28.95 1.58
CA GLN A 406 38.69 29.92 1.13
C GLN A 406 40.05 29.47 1.67
N ILE A 407 40.85 28.84 0.82
CA ILE A 407 42.23 28.50 1.15
C ILE A 407 43.03 29.81 1.02
N SER A 408 43.24 30.50 2.14
CA SER A 408 44.05 31.73 2.22
C SER A 408 45.54 31.44 2.26
#